data_AF-A0A839HFY4-F1
#
_entry.id   AF-A0A839HFY4-F1
#
_cell.length_a   1.000
_cell.length_b   1.000
_cell.length_c   1.000
_cell.angle_alpha   90.00
_cell.angle_beta   90.00
_cell.angle_gamma   90.00
#
_symmetry.space_group_name_H-M   'P 1'
#
loop_
_entity.id
_entity.type
_entity.pdbx_description
1 polymer ?
#
loop_
_entity_poly.entity_id
_entity_poly.type
_entity_poly.pdbx_seq_one_letter_code
_entity_poly.pdbx_strand_id
1 'polypeptide(L)'
;MTHPILTEVAASISEFKANPMKVVSSGNGMPIAVLNQNEPAFYCVPAAAYEAMMELLDDVELLELVKARMSEPAIRVTLDDL
;
A
#
# COMPACT_ATOMS: atom_id res chain seq x y z
N MET A 1 26.21 -3.97 2.27
CA MET A 1 25.58 -4.96 1.36
C MET A 1 24.69 -4.20 0.37
N THR A 2 24.26 -4.81 -0.74
CA THR A 2 23.31 -4.16 -1.67
C THR A 2 21.88 -4.49 -1.25
N HIS A 3 21.05 -3.47 -1.02
CA HIS A 3 19.63 -3.63 -0.70
C HIS A 3 18.77 -3.18 -1.88
N PRO A 4 17.77 -3.97 -2.32
CA PRO A 4 16.82 -3.50 -3.31
C PRO A 4 15.96 -2.39 -2.68
N ILE A 5 15.85 -1.25 -3.37
CA ILE A 5 14.93 -0.17 -3.02
C ILE A 5 13.68 -0.35 -3.89
N LEU A 6 12.50 -0.41 -3.25
CA LEU A 6 11.21 -0.70 -3.89
C LEU A 6 10.44 0.57 -4.28
N THR A 7 11.15 1.69 -4.38
CA THR A 7 10.62 2.97 -4.85
C THR A 7 11.70 3.72 -5.61
N GLU A 8 11.27 4.66 -6.45
CA GLU A 8 12.15 5.50 -7.24
C GLU A 8 12.74 6.67 -6.43
N VAL A 9 12.19 6.95 -5.25
CA VAL A 9 12.57 8.11 -4.43
C VAL A 9 13.11 7.68 -3.08
N ALA A 10 14.30 8.18 -2.73
CA ALA A 10 14.89 7.97 -1.42
C ALA A 10 15.32 9.30 -0.79
N ALA A 11 15.28 9.36 0.54
CA ALA A 11 15.76 10.49 1.33
C ALA A 11 16.58 9.97 2.52
N SER A 12 17.56 10.73 2.96
CA SER A 12 18.28 10.38 4.19
C SER A 12 17.39 10.57 5.42
N ILE A 13 17.67 9.83 6.50
CA ILE A 13 16.99 10.00 7.79
C ILE A 13 17.21 11.42 8.35
N SER A 14 18.33 12.06 8.01
CA SER A 14 18.62 13.45 8.40
C SER A 14 17.71 14.44 7.69
N GLU A 15 17.53 14.31 6.36
CA GLU A 15 16.60 15.15 5.60
C GLU A 15 15.16 14.94 6.04
N PHE A 16 14.78 13.68 6.27
CA PHE A 16 13.45 13.34 6.78
C PHE A 16 13.18 13.99 8.14
N LYS A 17 14.13 13.91 9.09
CA LYS A 17 14.01 14.58 10.39
C LYS A 17 13.95 16.11 10.28
N ALA A 18 14.69 16.70 9.35
CA ALA A 18 14.74 18.14 9.17
C ALA A 18 13.41 18.70 8.64
N ASN A 19 12.78 18.02 7.68
CA ASN A 19 11.47 18.42 7.16
C ASN A 19 10.70 17.22 6.57
N PRO A 20 9.93 16.48 7.40
CA PRO A 20 9.20 15.31 6.97
C PRO A 20 8.22 15.62 5.83
N MET A 21 7.50 16.73 5.91
CA MET A 21 6.47 17.11 4.94
C MET A 21 7.07 17.41 3.56
N LYS A 22 8.23 18.07 3.52
CA LYS A 22 8.96 18.31 2.27
C LYS A 22 9.38 16.98 1.63
N VAL A 23 9.94 16.07 2.42
CA VAL A 23 10.33 14.75 1.93
C VAL A 23 9.11 14.03 1.38
N VAL A 24 8.02 13.89 2.15
CA VAL A 24 6.78 13.26 1.69
C VAL A 24 6.25 13.88 0.39
N SER A 25 6.25 15.22 0.27
CA SER A 25 5.78 15.90 -0.94
C SER A 25 6.63 15.60 -2.19
N SER A 26 7.94 15.33 -2.02
CA SER A 26 8.82 14.97 -3.15
C SER A 26 8.54 13.59 -3.73
N GLY A 27 7.84 12.73 -2.99
CA GLY A 27 7.40 11.42 -3.48
C GLY A 27 6.22 11.49 -4.45
N ASN A 28 5.57 12.64 -4.64
CA ASN A 28 4.40 12.81 -5.51
C ASN A 28 3.30 11.76 -5.27
N GLY A 29 3.04 11.43 -4.01
CA GLY A 29 2.07 10.40 -3.61
C GLY A 29 2.61 8.97 -3.61
N MET A 30 3.83 8.73 -4.09
CA MET A 30 4.50 7.43 -4.03
C MET A 30 5.25 7.23 -2.70
N PRO A 31 5.49 5.97 -2.27
CA PRO A 31 6.34 5.66 -1.12
C PRO A 31 7.76 6.23 -1.28
N ILE A 32 8.41 6.56 -0.17
CA ILE A 32 9.79 7.06 -0.16
C ILE A 32 10.64 6.19 0.75
N ALA A 33 11.79 5.74 0.28
CA ALA A 33 12.75 5.01 1.10
C ALA A 33 13.52 5.98 1.98
N VAL A 34 13.46 5.80 3.30
CA VAL A 34 14.25 6.58 4.25
C VAL A 34 15.50 5.80 4.61
N LEU A 35 16.66 6.38 4.30
CA LEU A 35 17.96 5.73 4.43
C LEU A 35 18.66 6.13 5.73
N ASN A 36 19.26 5.16 6.41
CA ASN A 36 20.20 5.38 7.51
C ASN A 36 21.55 4.76 7.14
N GLN A 37 22.63 5.55 7.12
CA GLN A 37 23.96 5.09 6.69
C GLN A 37 23.95 4.43 5.29
N ASN A 38 23.18 5.00 4.34
CA ASN A 38 22.96 4.47 2.98
C ASN A 38 22.23 3.13 2.90
N GLU A 39 21.69 2.63 4.01
CA GLU A 39 20.84 1.43 4.03
C GLU A 39 19.38 1.83 4.25
N PRO A 40 18.41 1.25 3.52
CA PRO A 40 17.00 1.55 3.71
C PRO A 40 16.56 1.12 5.12
N ALA A 41 16.17 2.09 5.94
CA ALA A 41 15.72 1.86 7.31
C ALA A 41 14.21 1.59 7.35
N PHE A 42 13.42 2.35 6.59
CA PHE A 42 11.97 2.18 6.45
C PHE A 42 11.46 2.85 5.17
N TYR A 43 10.22 2.53 4.80
CA TYR A 43 9.48 3.26 3.78
C TYR A 43 8.49 4.21 4.44
N CYS A 44 8.52 5.48 4.04
CA CYS A 44 7.47 6.44 4.36
C CYS A 44 6.40 6.34 3.26
N VAL A 45 5.21 5.87 3.62
CA VAL A 45 4.08 5.71 2.70
C VAL A 45 3.08 6.85 2.97
N PRO A 46 2.75 7.69 1.97
CA PRO A 46 1.70 8.69 2.12
C PRO A 46 0.35 8.07 2.49
N ALA A 47 -0.47 8.75 3.28
CA ALA A 47 -1.73 8.21 3.79
C ALA A 47 -2.64 7.68 2.67
N ALA A 48 -2.89 8.47 1.62
CA ALA A 48 -3.72 8.06 0.49
C ALA A 48 -3.18 6.82 -0.24
N ALA A 49 -1.85 6.68 -0.35
CA ALA A 49 -1.24 5.50 -0.95
C ALA A 49 -1.41 4.26 -0.05
N TYR A 50 -1.28 4.42 1.26
CA TYR A 50 -1.51 3.34 2.21
C TYR A 50 -2.96 2.88 2.22
N GLU A 51 -3.92 3.82 2.20
CA GLU A 51 -5.35 3.53 2.11
C GLU A 51 -5.68 2.74 0.83
N ALA A 52 -5.18 3.19 -0.33
CA ALA A 52 -5.37 2.47 -1.59
C ALA A 52 -4.73 1.07 -1.60
N MET A 53 -3.60 0.89 -0.91
CA MET A 53 -2.99 -0.44 -0.74
C MET A 53 -3.86 -1.37 0.11
N MET A 54 -4.50 -0.85 1.17
CA MET A 54 -5.39 -1.66 2.01
C MET A 54 -6.67 -2.04 1.26
N GLU A 55 -7.26 -1.10 0.51
CA GLU A 55 -8.43 -1.37 -0.34
C GLU A 55 -8.15 -2.49 -1.37
N LEU A 56 -6.97 -2.46 -2.00
CA LEU A 56 -6.56 -3.51 -2.93
C LEU A 56 -6.38 -4.87 -2.25
N LEU A 57 -5.88 -4.91 -1.01
CA LEU A 57 -5.75 -6.16 -0.25
C LEU A 57 -7.12 -6.75 0.09
N ASP A 58 -8.06 -5.91 0.54
CA ASP A 58 -9.44 -6.33 0.81
C ASP A 58 -10.11 -6.89 -0.46
N ASP A 59 -9.90 -6.25 -1.61
CA ASP A 59 -10.39 -6.75 -2.91
C ASP A 59 -9.80 -8.12 -3.28
N VAL A 60 -8.53 -8.36 -2.97
CA VAL A 60 -7.88 -9.66 -3.22
C VAL A 60 -8.53 -10.76 -2.37
N GLU A 61 -8.81 -10.50 -1.10
CA GLU A 61 -9.50 -11.45 -0.22
C GLU A 61 -10.93 -11.73 -0.72
N LEU A 62 -11.65 -10.68 -1.15
CA LEU A 62 -12.99 -10.83 -1.73
C LEU A 62 -12.95 -11.65 -3.02
N LEU A 63 -11.93 -11.47 -3.86
CA LEU A 63 -11.77 -12.20 -5.11
C LEU A 63 -11.61 -13.71 -4.88
N GLU A 64 -10.95 -14.12 -3.80
CA GLU A 64 -10.84 -15.54 -3.43
C GLU A 64 -12.20 -16.15 -3.12
N LEU A 65 -13.02 -15.44 -2.33
CA LEU A 65 -14.40 -15.86 -2.03
C LEU A 65 -15.24 -15.95 -3.30
N VAL A 66 -15.18 -14.92 -4.16
CA VAL A 66 -15.90 -14.92 -5.44
C VAL A 66 -15.50 -16.13 -6.26
N LYS A 67 -14.21 -16.38 -6.46
CA LYS A 67 -13.70 -17.53 -7.23
C LYS A 67 -14.16 -18.86 -6.66
N ALA A 68 -14.14 -19.03 -5.33
CA ALA A 68 -14.60 -20.25 -4.68
C ALA A 68 -16.09 -20.52 -4.95
N ARG A 69 -16.92 -19.47 -5.03
CA ARG A 69 -18.37 -19.57 -5.19
C ARG A 69 -18.88 -19.41 -6.61
N MET A 70 -18.01 -19.06 -7.56
CA MET A 70 -18.38 -18.81 -8.96
C MET A 70 -19.07 -20.01 -9.64
N SER A 71 -18.83 -21.23 -9.17
CA SER A 71 -19.44 -22.45 -9.73
C SER A 71 -20.63 -22.97 -8.92
N GLU A 72 -21.01 -22.30 -7.83
CA GLU A 72 -22.16 -22.69 -7.02
C GLU A 72 -23.48 -22.39 -7.75
N PRO A 73 -24.52 -23.24 -7.60
CA PRO A 73 -25.82 -22.96 -8.17
C PRO A 73 -26.45 -21.72 -7.53
N ALA A 74 -26.88 -20.76 -8.36
CA ALA A 74 -27.59 -19.58 -7.88
C ALA A 74 -28.98 -19.94 -7.34
N ILE A 75 -29.32 -19.40 -6.17
CA ILE A 75 -30.65 -19.52 -5.57
C ILE A 75 -31.35 -18.18 -5.72
N ARG A 76 -32.52 -18.18 -6.38
CA ARG A 76 -33.33 -16.97 -6.53
C ARG A 76 -34.09 -16.71 -5.21
N VAL A 77 -33.92 -15.53 -4.65
CA VAL A 77 -34.62 -15.05 -3.44
C VAL A 77 -35.16 -13.64 -3.68
N THR A 78 -36.16 -13.23 -2.90
CA THR A 78 -36.64 -11.84 -2.80
C THR A 78 -36.18 -11.21 -1.48
N LEU A 79 -36.25 -9.88 -1.35
CA LEU A 79 -35.90 -9.20 -0.10
C LEU A 79 -36.82 -9.60 1.06
N ASP A 80 -38.05 -10.03 0.77
CA ASP A 80 -39.01 -10.51 1.77
C ASP A 80 -38.66 -11.92 2.31
N ASP A 81 -37.69 -12.62 1.68
CA ASP A 81 -37.25 -13.97 2.05
C ASP A 81 -35.98 -14.00 2.94
N LEU A 82 -35.42 -12.84 3.30
CA LEU A 82 -34.20 -12.68 4.13
C LEU A 82 -34.55 -12.41 5.60
#